data_AF-A0A518JQ57-F1
#
_entry.id   AF-A0A518JQ57-F1
#
_cell.length_a   1.000
_cell.length_b   1.000
_cell.length_c   1.000
_cell.angle_alpha   90.00
_cell.angle_beta   90.00
_cell.angle_gamma   90.00
#
_symmetry.space_group_name_H-M   'P 1'
#
loop_
_entity.id
_entity.type
_entity.pdbx_description
1 polymer ?
#
loop_
_entity_poly.entity_id
_entity_poly.type
_entity_poly.pdbx_seq_one_letter_code
_entity_poly.pdbx_strand_id
1 'polypeptide(L)'
;MYDFRPIDHKDSDAEYAALVRGDVAKKAGCDLLDTVDSAALVGRWRSSLDYRHTELFDYDFRADGTYSMPTSFSGPTPNTWRIDGDHFIDHSWCPPAPEYDIHEPMDNIETYRCAQLTDGRFAYWNGDGSLLVFLTQIIG
;
A
#
# COMPACT_ATOMS: atom_id res chain seq x y z
N MET A 1 1.23 3.98 -24.29
CA MET A 1 1.99 4.50 -23.14
C MET A 1 2.51 3.27 -22.42
N TYR A 2 3.83 3.12 -22.26
CA TYR A 2 4.42 1.91 -21.68
C TYR A 2 3.99 1.80 -20.21
N ASP A 3 3.30 0.71 -19.88
CA ASP A 3 2.84 0.37 -18.53
C ASP A 3 4.08 -0.06 -17.71
N PHE A 4 4.88 0.92 -17.28
CA PHE A 4 6.03 0.66 -16.43
C PHE A 4 5.53 0.23 -15.06
N ARG A 5 5.68 -1.07 -14.79
CA ARG A 5 5.48 -1.66 -13.47
C ARG A 5 6.88 -1.83 -12.88
N PRO A 6 7.30 -1.04 -11.89
CA PRO A 6 8.50 -1.36 -11.14
C PRO A 6 8.22 -2.67 -10.38
N ILE A 7 8.53 -3.79 -11.03
CA ILE A 7 8.53 -5.11 -10.39
C ILE A 7 9.77 -5.08 -9.51
N ASP A 8 9.59 -5.08 -8.19
CA ASP A 8 10.69 -5.42 -7.29
C ASP A 8 11.19 -6.80 -7.73
N HIS A 9 12.49 -6.94 -8.00
CA HIS A 9 13.12 -8.18 -8.46
C HIS A 9 12.80 -9.43 -7.62
N LYS A 10 12.20 -9.25 -6.43
CA LYS A 10 11.74 -10.30 -5.52
C LYS A 10 10.31 -10.80 -5.79
N ASP A 11 9.55 -10.14 -6.66
CA ASP A 11 8.16 -10.50 -7.01
C ASP A 11 8.06 -11.54 -8.15
N SER A 12 9.17 -11.93 -8.79
CA SER A 12 9.14 -12.82 -9.96
C SER A 12 9.03 -14.31 -9.64
N ASP A 13 9.18 -14.72 -8.38
CA ASP A 13 9.08 -16.11 -7.94
C ASP A 13 7.70 -16.38 -7.31
N ALA A 14 6.89 -17.20 -7.99
CA ALA A 14 5.53 -17.52 -7.56
C ALA A 14 5.48 -18.37 -6.27
N GLU A 15 6.46 -19.24 -6.05
CA GLU A 15 6.53 -20.06 -4.83
C GLU A 15 6.87 -19.17 -3.63
N TYR A 16 7.85 -18.28 -3.80
CA TYR A 16 8.21 -17.32 -2.76
C TYR A 16 7.05 -16.36 -2.44
N ALA A 17 6.38 -15.82 -3.46
CA ALA A 17 5.22 -14.95 -3.27
C ALA A 17 4.08 -15.66 -2.51
N ALA A 18 3.85 -16.95 -2.79
CA ALA A 18 2.86 -17.74 -2.05
C ALA A 18 3.26 -17.97 -0.59
N LEU A 19 4.55 -18.18 -0.30
CA LEU A 19 5.06 -18.27 1.08
C LEU A 19 4.84 -16.96 1.85
N VAL A 20 5.21 -15.82 1.26
CA VAL A 20 5.03 -14.49 1.87
C VAL A 20 3.55 -14.23 2.11
N ARG A 21 2.67 -14.49 1.12
CA ARG A 21 1.21 -14.37 1.28
C ARG A 21 0.68 -15.24 2.42
N GLY A 22 1.17 -16.47 2.55
CA GLY A 22 0.83 -17.37 3.65
C GLY A 22 1.26 -16.82 5.02
N ASP A 23 2.44 -16.21 5.11
CA ASP A 23 2.91 -15.57 6.34
C ASP A 23 2.13 -14.30 6.69
N VAL A 24 1.69 -13.53 5.69
CA VAL A 24 0.76 -12.40 5.88
C VAL A 24 -0.56 -12.87 6.50
N ALA A 25 -1.15 -13.97 6.00
CA ALA A 25 -2.37 -14.55 6.56
C ALA A 25 -2.18 -14.98 8.03
N LYS A 26 -1.05 -15.65 8.35
CA LYS A 26 -0.73 -16.03 9.74
C LYS A 26 -0.62 -14.83 10.67
N LYS A 27 0.05 -13.76 10.21
CA LYS A 27 0.20 -12.50 10.97
C LYS A 27 -1.12 -11.77 11.14
N ALA A 28 -1.96 -11.79 10.10
CA ALA A 28 -3.32 -11.27 10.17
C ALA A 28 -4.19 -12.04 11.16
N GLY A 29 -3.96 -13.34 11.33
CA GLY A 29 -4.82 -14.23 12.12
C GLY A 29 -6.15 -14.54 11.44
N CYS A 30 -6.25 -14.35 10.12
CA CYS A 30 -7.43 -14.65 9.31
C CYS A 30 -7.04 -14.92 7.84
N ASP A 31 -8.01 -15.40 7.05
CA ASP A 31 -7.80 -15.71 5.65
C ASP A 31 -7.80 -14.45 4.77
N LEU A 32 -6.98 -14.49 3.71
CA LEU A 32 -6.92 -13.49 2.66
C LEU A 32 -7.88 -13.85 1.52
N LEU A 33 -8.62 -12.87 1.03
CA LEU A 33 -9.45 -13.01 -0.16
C LEU A 33 -8.58 -13.03 -1.43
N ASP A 34 -9.01 -13.80 -2.42
CA ASP A 34 -8.33 -13.91 -3.73
C ASP A 34 -8.59 -12.72 -4.65
N THR A 35 -9.65 -11.96 -4.36
CA THR A 35 -10.04 -10.76 -5.11
C THR A 35 -10.13 -9.57 -4.17
N VAL A 36 -9.70 -8.40 -4.65
CA VAL A 36 -9.81 -7.13 -3.94
C VAL A 36 -10.91 -6.30 -4.59
N ASP A 37 -11.96 -5.98 -3.83
CA ASP A 37 -12.92 -4.96 -4.24
C ASP A 37 -12.37 -3.55 -3.94
N SER A 38 -11.87 -2.87 -4.97
CA SER A 38 -11.36 -1.50 -4.84
C SER A 38 -12.38 -0.52 -4.26
N ALA A 39 -13.69 -0.70 -4.50
CA ALA A 39 -14.71 0.21 -4.00
C ALA A 39 -14.83 0.14 -2.47
N ALA A 40 -14.54 -1.02 -1.87
CA ALA A 40 -14.56 -1.18 -0.43
C ALA A 40 -13.42 -0.43 0.29
N LEU A 41 -12.35 -0.04 -0.42
CA LEU A 41 -11.29 0.80 0.18
C LEU A 41 -11.74 2.24 0.41
N VAL A 42 -12.78 2.73 -0.28
CA VAL A 42 -13.24 4.12 -0.12
C VAL A 42 -13.67 4.38 1.32
N GLY A 43 -13.09 5.42 1.94
CA GLY A 43 -13.33 5.81 3.32
C GLY A 43 -12.06 5.97 4.12
N ARG A 44 -12.22 6.06 5.45
CA ARG A 44 -11.13 6.29 6.39
C ARG A 44 -10.63 4.98 7.01
N TRP A 45 -9.31 4.83 7.07
CA TRP A 45 -8.64 3.62 7.53
C TRP A 45 -7.49 3.96 8.44
N ARG A 46 -7.32 3.22 9.53
CA ARG A 46 -6.15 3.32 10.40
C ARG A 46 -5.15 2.26 10.03
N SER A 47 -3.90 2.65 9.79
CA SER A 47 -2.83 1.68 9.60
C SER A 47 -2.35 1.09 10.92
N SER A 48 -1.82 -0.12 10.83
CA SER A 48 -0.93 -0.72 11.81
C SER A 48 0.21 -1.42 11.07
N LEU A 49 1.43 -1.25 11.56
CA LEU A 49 2.63 -1.88 11.02
C LEU A 49 3.00 -3.08 11.89
N ASP A 50 3.35 -4.20 11.25
CA ASP A 50 3.81 -5.41 11.95
C ASP A 50 5.31 -5.34 12.33
N TYR A 51 6.03 -4.33 11.84
CA TYR A 51 7.44 -4.09 12.17
C TYR A 51 7.62 -2.84 13.04
N ARG A 52 8.82 -2.68 13.61
CA ARG A 52 9.29 -1.71 14.63
C ARG A 52 8.91 -0.21 14.45
N HIS A 53 8.16 0.13 13.42
CA HIS A 53 7.57 1.44 13.20
C HIS A 53 6.30 1.59 14.04
N THR A 54 6.37 2.45 15.06
CA THR A 54 5.24 2.75 15.95
C THR A 54 4.26 3.78 15.37
N GLU A 55 4.53 4.28 14.17
CA GLU A 55 3.73 5.33 13.55
C GLU A 55 2.49 4.74 12.88
N LEU A 56 1.33 5.16 13.36
CA LEU A 56 0.03 4.84 12.76
C LEU A 56 -0.41 6.04 11.94
N PHE A 57 -0.87 5.79 10.72
CA PHE A 57 -1.37 6.81 9.82
C PHE A 57 -2.83 6.50 9.49
N ASP A 58 -3.65 7.54 9.58
CA ASP A 58 -5.03 7.45 9.12
C ASP A 58 -5.05 7.80 7.62
N TYR A 59 -5.40 6.83 6.78
CA TYR A 59 -5.63 7.01 5.35
C TYR A 59 -7.07 7.46 5.12
N ASP A 60 -7.28 8.34 4.14
CA ASP A 60 -8.60 8.73 3.64
C ASP A 60 -8.62 8.50 2.12
N PHE A 61 -9.18 7.37 1.68
CA PHE A 61 -9.29 6.99 0.28
C PHE A 61 -10.60 7.51 -0.31
N ARG A 62 -10.53 8.20 -1.44
CA ARG A 62 -11.67 8.79 -2.13
C ARG A 62 -12.04 7.99 -3.38
N ALA A 63 -13.33 8.04 -3.73
CA ALA A 63 -13.87 7.33 -4.89
C ALA A 63 -13.31 7.82 -6.24
N ASP A 64 -12.69 9.01 -6.26
CA ASP A 64 -12.01 9.55 -7.45
C ASP A 64 -10.59 9.00 -7.65
N GLY A 65 -10.14 8.08 -6.79
CA GLY A 65 -8.80 7.49 -6.85
C GLY A 65 -7.72 8.33 -6.16
N THR A 66 -8.08 9.40 -5.44
CA THR A 66 -7.14 10.14 -4.60
C THR A 66 -7.13 9.60 -3.16
N TYR A 67 -6.04 9.83 -2.44
CA TYR A 67 -6.00 9.61 -0.99
C TYR A 67 -5.20 10.67 -0.26
N SER A 68 -5.31 10.71 1.07
CA SER A 68 -4.46 11.53 1.94
C SER A 68 -4.09 10.81 3.22
N MET A 69 -2.94 11.14 3.79
CA MET A 69 -2.45 10.68 5.09
C MET A 69 -1.78 11.84 5.84
N PRO A 70 -1.72 11.86 7.19
CA PRO A 70 -1.16 13.01 7.93
C PRO A 70 0.27 13.39 7.55
N THR A 71 1.04 12.42 7.07
CA THR A 71 2.43 12.57 6.63
C THR A 71 2.60 12.65 5.12
N SER A 72 1.51 12.62 4.33
CA SER A 72 1.64 12.87 2.89
C SER A 72 2.08 14.30 2.71
N PHE A 73 3.16 14.49 1.96
CA PHE A 73 3.56 15.81 1.54
C PHE A 73 2.46 16.40 0.67
N SER A 74 1.97 17.59 1.04
CA SER A 74 1.06 18.37 0.21
C SER A 74 1.86 18.89 -0.98
N GLY A 75 1.86 18.11 -2.06
CA GLY A 75 2.44 18.46 -3.35
C GLY A 75 1.48 19.24 -4.26
N PRO A 76 1.95 19.64 -5.45
CA PRO A 76 1.10 20.28 -6.47
C PRO A 76 0.04 19.34 -7.06
N THR A 77 0.23 18.03 -6.92
CA THR A 77 -0.70 16.98 -7.33
C THR A 77 -1.17 16.19 -6.10
N PRO A 78 -2.44 15.76 -6.05
CA PRO A 78 -2.91 14.88 -5.00
C PRO A 78 -2.26 13.50 -5.12
N ASN A 79 -2.02 12.83 -4.00
CA ASN A 79 -1.63 11.42 -4.03
C ASN A 79 -2.80 10.60 -4.59
N THR A 80 -2.48 9.59 -5.40
CA THR A 80 -3.47 8.72 -6.03
C THR A 80 -3.19 7.25 -5.76
N TRP A 81 -4.22 6.44 -5.82
CA TRP A 81 -4.14 5.01 -5.60
C TRP A 81 -5.00 4.25 -6.61
N ARG A 82 -4.62 3.01 -6.88
CA ARG A 82 -5.47 2.06 -7.62
C ARG A 82 -5.15 0.63 -7.22
N ILE A 83 -6.10 -0.26 -7.50
CA ILE A 83 -5.91 -1.71 -7.42
C ILE A 83 -5.82 -2.26 -8.84
N ASP A 84 -4.79 -3.08 -9.11
CA ASP A 84 -4.64 -3.85 -10.35
C ASP A 84 -4.39 -5.32 -9.99
N GLY A 85 -5.46 -6.12 -9.99
CA GLY A 85 -5.43 -7.50 -9.53
C GLY A 85 -5.08 -7.59 -8.04
N ASP A 86 -3.95 -8.22 -7.72
CA ASP A 86 -3.40 -8.34 -6.38
C ASP A 86 -2.37 -7.24 -6.05
N HIS A 87 -2.32 -6.16 -6.83
CA HIS A 87 -1.41 -5.05 -6.59
C HIS A 87 -2.13 -3.77 -6.13
N PHE A 88 -1.63 -3.16 -5.06
CA PHE A 88 -1.93 -1.79 -4.66
C PHE A 88 -0.84 -0.87 -5.22
N ILE A 89 -1.25 0.10 -6.03
CA ILE A 89 -0.34 1.03 -6.71
C ILE A 89 -0.60 2.41 -6.16
N ASP A 90 0.43 2.99 -5.56
CA ASP A 90 0.44 4.33 -4.94
C ASP A 90 1.26 5.26 -5.82
N HIS A 91 0.71 6.44 -6.11
CA HIS A 91 1.45 7.54 -6.68
C HIS A 91 1.44 8.70 -5.68
N SER A 92 2.62 9.14 -5.27
CA SER A 92 2.79 10.23 -4.32
C SER A 92 3.80 11.25 -4.80
N TRP A 93 3.62 12.50 -4.38
CA TRP A 93 4.60 13.55 -4.60
C TRP A 93 5.63 13.55 -3.46
N CYS A 94 6.91 13.57 -3.81
CA CYS A 94 8.01 13.71 -2.86
C CYS A 94 8.70 15.08 -3.02
N PRO A 95 8.89 15.84 -1.92
CA PRO A 95 9.70 17.04 -1.96
C PRO A 95 11.17 16.68 -2.22
N PRO A 96 12.00 17.67 -2.59
CA PRO A 96 13.45 17.52 -2.52
C PRO A 96 13.87 17.01 -1.14
N ALA A 97 14.84 16.11 -1.11
CA ALA A 97 15.46 15.60 0.10
C ALA A 97 16.99 15.72 -0.03
N PRO A 98 17.55 16.93 0.14
CA PRO A 98 18.98 17.21 -0.09
C PRO A 98 19.91 16.39 0.80
N GLU A 99 19.45 15.95 1.97
CA GLU A 99 20.17 15.03 2.87
C GLU A 99 20.45 13.66 2.22
N TYR A 100 19.73 13.32 1.15
CA TYR A 100 19.94 12.13 0.33
C TYR A 100 20.44 12.46 -1.09
N ASP A 101 20.95 13.68 -1.32
CA ASP A 101 21.39 14.18 -2.65
C ASP A 101 20.26 14.28 -3.69
N ILE A 102 19.01 14.40 -3.23
CA ILE A 102 17.83 14.60 -4.08
C ILE A 102 17.44 16.08 -4.03
N HIS A 103 17.84 16.84 -5.06
CA HIS A 103 17.66 18.30 -5.08
C HIS A 103 16.39 18.77 -5.79
N GLU A 104 15.75 17.90 -6.58
CA GLU A 104 14.51 18.19 -7.30
C GLU A 104 13.36 17.36 -6.73
N PRO A 105 12.11 17.88 -6.73
CA PRO A 105 10.96 17.07 -6.37
C PRO A 105 10.78 15.94 -7.39
N MET A 106 10.15 14.85 -6.97
CA MET A 106 9.85 13.72 -7.84
C MET A 106 8.47 13.14 -7.55
N ASP A 107 7.85 12.62 -8.59
CA ASP A 107 6.71 11.73 -8.43
C ASP A 107 7.24 10.33 -8.14
N ASN A 108 6.79 9.75 -7.02
CA ASN A 108 7.08 8.38 -6.65
C ASN A 108 5.92 7.48 -7.08
N ILE A 109 6.24 6.29 -7.58
CA ILE A 109 5.27 5.25 -7.90
C ILE A 109 5.71 3.99 -7.18
N GLU A 110 4.89 3.54 -6.24
CA GLU A 110 5.13 2.33 -5.48
C GLU A 110 4.09 1.28 -5.84
N THR A 111 4.53 0.04 -5.90
CA THR A 111 3.66 -1.09 -6.18
C THR A 111 3.86 -2.13 -5.10
N TYR A 112 2.77 -2.49 -4.45
CA TYR A 112 2.71 -3.43 -3.34
C TYR A 112 1.80 -4.59 -3.71
N ARG A 113 2.08 -5.78 -3.19
CA ARG A 113 1.07 -6.84 -3.14
C ARG A 113 -0.02 -6.43 -2.15
N CYS A 114 -1.24 -6.88 -2.37
CA CYS A 114 -2.36 -6.56 -1.50
C CYS A 114 -3.41 -7.67 -1.41
N ALA A 115 -4.24 -7.60 -0.37
CA ALA A 115 -5.40 -8.46 -0.18
C ALA A 115 -6.44 -7.80 0.71
N GLN A 116 -7.71 -8.12 0.48
CA GLN A 116 -8.75 -7.97 1.49
C GLN A 116 -8.74 -9.17 2.43
N LEU A 117 -9.02 -8.94 3.70
CA LEU A 117 -9.06 -9.96 4.74
C LEU A 117 -10.52 -10.32 5.00
N THR A 118 -10.76 -11.57 5.40
CA THR A 118 -12.11 -12.08 5.69
C THR A 118 -12.80 -11.36 6.86
N ASP A 119 -12.05 -10.65 7.69
CA ASP A 119 -12.57 -9.82 8.79
C ASP A 119 -12.82 -8.35 8.40
N GLY A 120 -12.70 -8.01 7.11
CA GLY A 120 -12.96 -6.67 6.58
C GLY A 120 -11.76 -5.73 6.59
N ARG A 121 -10.59 -6.15 7.10
CA ARG A 121 -9.35 -5.38 6.95
C ARG A 121 -8.82 -5.43 5.52
N PHE A 122 -7.91 -4.52 5.22
CA PHE A 122 -7.10 -4.55 4.00
C PHE A 122 -5.63 -4.67 4.39
N ALA A 123 -4.84 -5.40 3.59
CA ALA A 123 -3.39 -5.48 3.79
C ALA A 123 -2.65 -5.19 2.50
N TYR A 124 -1.50 -4.55 2.62
CA TYR A 124 -0.52 -4.45 1.53
C TYR A 124 0.91 -4.67 2.06
N TRP A 125 1.77 -5.20 1.20
CA TRP A 125 3.15 -5.55 1.54
C TRP A 125 4.07 -5.48 0.32
N ASN A 126 5.37 -5.33 0.55
CA ASN A 126 6.38 -5.43 -0.50
C ASN A 126 6.76 -6.90 -0.76
N GLY A 127 7.49 -7.19 -1.83
CA GLY A 127 7.70 -8.56 -2.32
C GLY A 127 8.26 -9.56 -1.30
N ASP A 128 9.10 -9.12 -0.35
CA ASP A 128 9.65 -9.98 0.72
C ASP A 128 8.92 -9.89 2.06
N GLY A 129 7.85 -9.09 2.15
CA GLY A 129 7.06 -8.89 3.35
C GLY A 129 7.79 -8.17 4.50
N SER A 130 8.94 -7.54 4.23
CA SER A 130 9.65 -6.71 5.20
C SER A 130 8.88 -5.44 5.56
N LEU A 131 8.06 -4.95 4.62
CA LEU A 131 6.98 -4.01 4.87
C LEU A 131 5.65 -4.76 4.79
N LEU A 132 4.86 -4.70 5.87
CA LEU A 132 3.49 -5.17 5.91
C LEU A 132 2.64 -4.17 6.66
N VAL A 133 1.59 -3.70 5.99
CA VAL A 133 0.65 -2.73 6.53
C VAL A 133 -0.73 -3.37 6.56
N PHE A 134 -1.36 -3.33 7.72
CA PHE A 134 -2.79 -3.61 7.84
C PHE A 134 -3.55 -2.31 7.98
N LEU A 135 -4.66 -2.20 7.26
CA LEU A 135 -5.61 -1.10 7.33
C LEU A 135 -6.89 -1.62 7.96
N THR A 136 -7.35 -0.94 9.02
CA THR A 136 -8.65 -1.20 9.65
C THR A 136 -9.56 0.00 9.46
N GLN A 137 -10.77 -0.22 8.95
CA GLN A 137 -11.69 0.88 8.67
C GLN A 137 -12.08 1.60 9.98
N ILE A 138 -12.01 2.93 9.96
CA ILE A 138 -12.48 3.78 11.04
C ILE A 138 -13.97 3.98 10.81
N ILE A 139 -14.80 3.28 11.56
CA ILE A 139 -16.25 3.49 11.54
C ILE A 139 -16.51 4.90 12.10
N GLY A 140 -17.02 5.79 11.26
CA GLY A 140 -17.54 7.11 11.64
C GLY A 140 -19.01 7.05 12.01
#